data_AF-A0A443R0G9-F1
#
_entry.id   AF-A0A443R0G9-F1
#
_cell.length_a   1.000
_cell.length_b   1.000
_cell.length_c   1.000
_cell.angle_alpha   90.00
_cell.angle_beta   90.00
_cell.angle_gamma   90.00
#
_symmetry.space_group_name_H-M   'P 1'
#
loop_
_entity.id
_entity.type
_entity.pdbx_description
1 polymer ?
#
loop_
_entity_poly.entity_id
_entity_poly.type
_entity_poly.pdbx_seq_one_letter_code
_entity_poly.pdbx_strand_id
1 'polypeptide(L)'
;MCAAGCDLENGWCRRPNECRCRVGWKGVNCTECVPYPGCEHGNCDTTPWTCKCEPGYGGITCSERLDWCDKDPNPCLNKGICISVEKADGSYICQCPLGYNGKHCERLKI
;
A
#
# COMPACT_ATOMS: atom_id res chain seq x y z
N MET A 1 6.52 27.45 21.17
CA MET A 1 5.74 26.88 20.05
C MET A 1 6.53 25.73 19.46
N CYS A 2 5.89 24.60 19.14
CA CYS A 2 6.56 23.52 18.42
C CYS A 2 7.01 23.97 17.02
N ALA A 3 7.79 23.15 16.32
CA ALA A 3 8.16 23.41 14.94
C ALA A 3 6.94 23.70 14.07
N ALA A 4 7.07 24.65 13.13
CA ALA A 4 6.02 24.93 12.18
C ALA A 4 5.73 23.69 11.33
N GLY A 5 4.44 23.33 11.20
CA GLY A 5 4.02 22.13 10.47
C GLY A 5 4.08 20.83 11.28
N CYS A 6 4.48 20.87 12.56
CA CYS A 6 4.40 19.71 13.44
C CYS A 6 2.95 19.26 13.60
N ASP A 7 2.68 17.98 13.35
CA ASP A 7 1.34 17.41 13.42
C ASP A 7 0.73 17.59 14.83
N LEU A 8 -0.55 17.97 14.88
CA LEU A 8 -1.21 18.33 16.14
C LEU A 8 -1.65 17.11 16.95
N GLU A 9 -1.85 15.96 16.30
CA GLU A 9 -2.29 14.73 16.95
C GLU A 9 -1.09 13.85 17.28
N ASN A 10 -0.17 13.73 16.34
CA ASN A 10 0.93 12.77 16.31
C ASN A 10 2.27 13.40 16.68
N GLY A 11 2.36 14.73 16.71
CA GLY A 11 3.52 15.49 17.15
C GLY A 11 3.35 16.10 18.54
N TRP A 12 4.46 16.37 19.20
CA TRP A 12 4.53 17.17 20.43
C TRP A 12 5.94 17.76 20.59
N CYS A 13 6.14 18.74 21.49
CA CYS A 13 7.46 19.33 21.70
C CYS A 13 7.75 19.59 23.17
N ARG A 14 9.02 19.48 23.58
CA ARG A 14 9.49 19.98 24.90
C ARG A 14 10.15 21.34 24.77
N ARG A 15 10.73 21.63 23.60
CA ARG A 15 11.42 22.88 23.31
C ARG A 15 10.80 23.59 22.10
N PRO A 16 10.97 24.92 21.98
CA PRO A 16 10.57 25.63 20.78
C PRO A 16 11.24 25.05 19.53
N ASN A 17 10.54 25.07 18.40
CA ASN A 17 11.02 24.57 17.10
C ASN A 17 11.38 23.07 17.06
N GLU A 18 10.97 22.29 18.05
CA GLU A 18 11.07 20.83 18.06
C GLU A 18 9.76 20.20 17.57
N CYS A 19 9.83 19.03 16.92
CA CYS A 19 8.69 18.15 16.70
C CYS A 19 9.11 16.72 17.05
N ARG A 20 8.52 16.15 18.09
CA ARG A 20 8.74 14.79 18.55
C ARG A 20 7.51 13.97 18.18
N CYS A 21 7.74 12.83 17.55
CA CYS A 21 6.63 11.98 17.12
C CYS A 21 6.17 11.07 18.25
N ARG A 22 4.86 10.83 18.28
CA ARG A 22 4.25 9.76 19.08
C ARG A 22 4.63 8.40 18.48
N VAL A 23 4.50 7.37 19.31
CA VAL A 23 4.78 5.98 18.91
C VAL A 23 3.93 5.62 17.69
N GLY A 24 4.58 5.15 16.63
CA GLY A 24 3.93 4.81 15.36
C GLY A 24 4.02 5.89 14.29
N TRP A 25 4.59 7.05 14.59
CA TRP A 25 4.75 8.16 13.63
C TRP A 25 6.21 8.55 13.46
N LYS A 26 6.55 9.01 12.25
CA LYS A 26 7.88 9.43 11.82
C LYS A 26 7.79 10.63 10.87
N GLY A 27 8.95 11.07 10.39
CA GLY A 27 9.08 12.24 9.51
C GLY A 27 9.28 13.52 10.31
N VAL A 28 9.70 14.59 9.62
CA VAL A 28 10.03 15.88 10.24
C VAL A 28 8.83 16.50 10.95
N ASN A 29 7.63 16.26 10.41
CA ASN A 29 6.36 16.79 10.90
C ASN A 29 5.49 15.75 11.61
N CYS A 30 5.96 14.50 11.78
CA CYS A 30 5.18 13.41 12.39
C CYS A 30 3.88 13.05 11.65
N THR A 31 3.84 13.29 10.34
CA THR A 31 2.70 13.00 9.46
C THR A 31 2.82 11.65 8.76
N GLU A 32 3.97 10.99 8.85
CA GLU A 32 4.21 9.69 8.21
C GLU A 32 4.06 8.58 9.24
N CYS A 33 3.35 7.51 8.89
CA CYS A 33 3.25 6.34 9.75
C CYS A 33 4.56 5.51 9.71
N VAL A 34 4.82 4.77 10.78
CA VAL A 34 5.88 3.76 10.82
C VAL A 34 5.28 2.43 10.36
N PRO A 35 5.83 1.77 9.33
CA PRO A 35 5.34 0.47 8.88
C PRO A 35 5.63 -0.62 9.91
N TYR A 36 4.98 -1.78 9.74
CA TYR A 36 5.26 -2.95 10.58
C TYR A 36 6.76 -3.31 10.51
N PRO A 37 7.41 -3.67 11.64
CA PRO A 37 8.81 -4.08 11.62
C PRO A 37 9.05 -5.27 10.68
N GLY A 38 10.03 -5.15 9.79
CA GLY A 38 10.32 -6.17 8.78
C GLY A 38 9.46 -6.09 7.51
N CYS A 39 8.66 -5.04 7.34
CA CYS A 39 7.98 -4.76 6.08
C CYS A 39 9.00 -4.54 4.94
N GLU A 40 8.99 -5.39 3.92
CA GLU A 40 9.96 -5.37 2.81
C GLU A 40 9.38 -4.67 1.57
N HIS A 41 8.30 -5.22 0.99
CA HIS A 41 7.65 -4.70 -0.21
C HIS A 41 6.28 -4.14 0.10
N GLY A 42 6.25 -3.15 0.97
CA GLY A 42 5.02 -2.51 1.40
C GLY A 42 5.27 -1.28 2.25
N ASN A 43 4.19 -0.61 2.61
CA ASN A 43 4.24 0.48 3.57
C ASN A 43 2.95 0.53 4.40
N CYS A 44 2.96 1.29 5.49
CA CYS A 44 1.72 1.67 6.13
C CYS A 44 0.98 2.73 5.28
N ASP A 45 -0.35 2.70 5.31
CA ASP A 45 -1.20 3.65 4.58
C ASP A 45 -1.49 4.87 5.46
N THR A 46 -2.37 4.69 6.45
CA THR A 46 -2.72 5.71 7.44
C THR A 46 -2.57 5.24 8.88
N THR A 47 -2.50 3.92 9.07
CA THR A 47 -2.42 3.30 10.39
C THR A 47 -1.00 2.81 10.65
N PRO A 48 -0.33 3.28 11.71
CA PRO A 48 0.96 2.76 12.11
C PRO A 48 0.98 1.25 12.31
N TRP A 49 2.15 0.65 12.16
CA TRP A 49 2.39 -0.78 12.39
C TRP A 49 1.61 -1.69 11.44
N THR A 50 1.23 -1.16 10.29
CA THR A 50 0.68 -1.96 9.19
C THR A 50 1.72 -2.10 8.09
N CYS A 51 1.59 -3.14 7.28
CA CYS A 51 2.39 -3.35 6.08
C CYS A 51 1.42 -3.72 4.96
N LYS A 52 0.97 -2.70 4.23
CA LYS A 52 0.14 -2.87 3.03
C LYS A 52 1.07 -3.22 1.89
N CYS A 53 0.96 -4.44 1.40
CA CYS A 53 1.84 -4.95 0.36
C CYS A 53 1.66 -4.22 -0.95
N GLU A 54 2.77 -3.99 -1.62
CA GLU A 54 2.77 -3.62 -3.03
C GLU A 54 2.20 -4.76 -3.86
N PRO A 55 1.60 -4.46 -5.03
CA PRO A 55 1.05 -5.50 -5.89
C PRO A 55 2.12 -6.52 -6.27
N GLY A 56 1.76 -7.81 -6.20
CA GLY A 56 2.70 -8.92 -6.42
C GLY A 56 3.43 -9.41 -5.18
N TYR A 57 3.17 -8.85 -3.99
CA TYR A 57 3.73 -9.32 -2.73
C TYR A 57 2.63 -9.61 -1.70
N GLY A 58 2.95 -10.50 -0.75
CA GLY A 58 2.04 -10.92 0.32
C GLY A 58 2.78 -11.37 1.57
N GLY A 59 1.98 -11.82 2.53
CA GLY A 59 2.43 -12.17 3.88
C GLY A 59 2.48 -10.94 4.79
N ILE A 60 2.59 -11.19 6.11
CA ILE A 60 2.52 -10.13 7.14
C ILE A 60 3.60 -9.04 6.99
N THR A 61 4.73 -9.38 6.37
CA THR A 61 5.88 -8.51 6.10
C THR A 61 6.03 -8.16 4.62
N CYS A 62 5.12 -8.59 3.76
CA CYS A 62 5.22 -8.41 2.31
C CYS A 62 6.56 -8.93 1.73
N SER A 63 7.07 -10.03 2.28
CA SER A 63 8.31 -10.67 1.83
C SER A 63 8.06 -11.84 0.88
N GLU A 64 6.81 -12.25 0.71
CA GLU A 64 6.44 -13.36 -0.18
C GLU A 64 6.07 -12.83 -1.56
N ARG A 65 6.78 -13.26 -2.61
CA ARG A 65 6.41 -12.94 -3.99
C ARG A 65 5.21 -13.79 -4.42
N LEU A 66 4.19 -13.14 -4.96
CA LEU A 66 2.97 -13.77 -5.45
C LEU A 66 3.08 -14.02 -6.95
N ASP A 67 2.87 -15.27 -7.34
CA ASP A 67 3.20 -15.78 -8.69
C ASP A 67 1.98 -16.29 -9.46
N TRP A 68 0.77 -15.88 -9.09
CA TRP A 68 -0.46 -16.36 -9.73
C TRP A 68 -0.50 -16.00 -11.22
N CYS A 69 -0.22 -14.73 -11.57
CA CYS A 69 -0.14 -14.30 -12.97
C CYS A 69 1.02 -14.93 -13.75
N ASP A 70 2.08 -15.37 -13.06
CA ASP A 70 3.19 -16.10 -13.70
C ASP A 70 2.76 -17.53 -14.06
N LYS A 71 1.84 -18.12 -13.27
CA LYS A 71 1.29 -19.48 -13.47
C LYS A 71 0.13 -19.52 -14.46
N ASP A 72 -0.70 -18.47 -14.50
CA ASP A 72 -1.79 -18.30 -15.47
C ASP A 72 -1.62 -16.94 -16.18
N PRO A 73 -0.97 -16.90 -17.34
CA PRO A 73 -0.50 -15.66 -17.95
C PRO A 73 -1.57 -14.83 -18.67
N ASN A 74 -2.78 -15.35 -18.94
CA ASN A 74 -3.80 -14.62 -19.72
C ASN A 74 -5.23 -14.61 -19.13
N PRO A 75 -5.43 -14.35 -17.83
CA PRO A 75 -6.77 -14.19 -17.27
C PRO A 75 -7.42 -12.86 -17.66
N CYS A 76 -6.65 -11.85 -18.10
CA CYS A 76 -7.14 -10.53 -18.43
C CYS A 76 -7.30 -10.35 -19.95
N LEU A 77 -8.51 -10.06 -20.40
CA LEU A 77 -8.85 -9.82 -21.80
C LEU A 77 -8.58 -8.37 -22.22
N ASN A 78 -8.71 -8.09 -23.51
CA ASN A 78 -8.63 -6.74 -24.09
C ASN A 78 -7.38 -5.96 -23.71
N LYS A 79 -6.23 -6.65 -23.56
CA LYS A 79 -4.93 -6.08 -23.13
C LYS A 79 -4.92 -5.56 -21.68
N GLY A 80 -5.74 -6.13 -20.81
CA GLY A 80 -5.64 -5.90 -19.36
C GLY A 80 -4.33 -6.45 -18.79
N ILE A 81 -3.84 -5.80 -17.73
CA ILE A 81 -2.62 -6.20 -17.02
C ILE A 81 -3.04 -7.08 -15.84
N CYS A 82 -2.51 -8.31 -15.78
CA CYS A 82 -2.68 -9.20 -14.64
C CYS A 82 -1.77 -8.77 -13.49
N ILE A 83 -2.32 -8.70 -12.28
CA ILE A 83 -1.60 -8.35 -11.06
C ILE A 83 -1.87 -9.43 -10.01
N SER A 84 -0.84 -10.15 -9.56
CA SER A 84 -0.98 -11.12 -8.47
C SER A 84 -1.31 -10.39 -7.17
N VAL A 85 -2.32 -10.86 -6.45
CA VAL A 85 -2.72 -10.34 -5.13
C VAL A 85 -2.89 -11.49 -4.15
N GLU A 86 -3.04 -11.20 -2.87
CA GLU A 86 -3.22 -12.25 -1.88
C GLU A 86 -4.47 -13.08 -2.17
N LYS A 87 -4.48 -14.32 -1.66
CA LYS A 87 -5.62 -15.24 -1.86
C LYS A 87 -6.92 -14.67 -1.29
N ALA A 88 -6.84 -13.91 -0.19
CA ALA A 88 -7.99 -13.24 0.41
C ALA A 88 -8.66 -12.23 -0.55
N ASP A 89 -7.87 -11.63 -1.45
CA ASP A 89 -8.32 -10.65 -2.44
C ASP A 89 -8.63 -11.28 -3.82
N GLY A 90 -8.59 -12.61 -3.93
CA GLY A 90 -8.93 -13.33 -5.16
C GLY A 90 -7.74 -13.85 -5.98
N SER A 91 -6.52 -13.84 -5.43
CA SER A 91 -5.25 -14.32 -6.04
C SER A 91 -4.70 -13.51 -7.22
N TYR A 92 -5.56 -12.84 -7.99
CA TYR A 92 -5.18 -11.85 -8.98
C TYR A 92 -6.30 -10.84 -9.20
N ILE A 93 -5.93 -9.68 -9.76
CA ILE A 93 -6.86 -8.70 -10.31
C ILE A 93 -6.42 -8.31 -11.73
N CYS A 94 -7.38 -7.87 -12.55
CA CYS A 94 -7.09 -7.31 -13.86
C CYS A 94 -7.19 -5.77 -13.83
N GLN A 95 -6.07 -5.11 -14.11
CA GLN A 95 -6.08 -3.67 -14.38
C GLN A 95 -6.53 -3.45 -15.83
N CYS A 96 -7.78 -3.00 -15.98
CA CYS A 96 -8.39 -2.83 -17.30
C CYS A 96 -7.96 -1.53 -17.98
N PRO A 97 -7.73 -1.56 -19.31
CA PRO A 97 -7.47 -0.35 -20.07
C PRO A 97 -8.71 0.55 -20.13
N LEU A 98 -8.50 1.79 -20.59
CA LEU A 98 -9.57 2.75 -20.76
C LEU A 98 -10.65 2.18 -21.70
N GLY A 99 -11.92 2.37 -21.33
CA GLY A 99 -13.06 1.85 -22.09
C GLY A 99 -13.43 0.39 -21.78
N TYR A 100 -12.74 -0.31 -20.88
CA TYR A 100 -13.08 -1.68 -20.48
C TYR A 100 -13.33 -1.83 -18.97
N ASN A 101 -14.21 -2.76 -18.59
CA ASN A 101 -14.48 -3.20 -17.22
C ASN A 101 -14.78 -4.71 -17.16
N GLY A 102 -15.07 -5.21 -15.96
CA GLY A 102 -15.26 -6.64 -15.71
C GLY A 102 -14.10 -7.24 -14.94
N LYS A 103 -14.30 -8.45 -14.41
CA LYS A 103 -13.26 -9.16 -13.64
C LYS A 103 -12.04 -9.48 -14.51
N HIS A 104 -12.30 -9.73 -15.78
CA HIS A 104 -11.32 -10.10 -16.79
C HIS A 104 -11.22 -9.04 -17.88
N CYS A 105 -11.69 -7.81 -17.63
CA CYS A 105 -11.75 -6.73 -18.64
C CYS A 105 -12.55 -7.11 -19.89
N GLU A 106 -13.56 -7.96 -19.75
CA GLU A 106 -14.33 -8.57 -20.84
C GLU A 106 -15.44 -7.67 -21.41
N ARG A 107 -15.80 -6.59 -20.72
CA ARG A 107 -16.92 -5.71 -21.08
C ARG A 107 -16.44 -4.32 -21.47
N LEU A 108 -17.10 -3.70 -22.45
CA LEU A 108 -16.91 -2.29 -22.78
C LEU A 108 -17.64 -1.40 -21.77
N LYS A 109 -16.97 -0.34 -21.31
CA LYS A 109 -17.59 0.79 -20.61
C LYS A 109 -18.28 1.64 -21.68
N ILE A 110 -19.58 1.43 -21.83
CA ILE A 110 -20.46 2.26 -22.68
C ILE A 110 -20.71 3.58 -21.96
#